data_AF-A0A4U6JNA4-F1
#
_entry.id   AF-A0A4U6JNA4-F1
#
_cell.length_a   1.000
_cell.length_b   1.000
_cell.length_c   1.000
_cell.angle_alpha   90.00
_cell.angle_beta   90.00
_cell.angle_gamma   90.00
#
_symmetry.space_group_name_H-M   'P 1'
#
loop_
_entity.id
_entity.type
_entity.pdbx_description
1 polymer ?
#
loop_
_entity_poly.entity_id
_entity_poly.type
_entity_poly.pdbx_seq_one_letter_code
_entity_poly.pdbx_strand_id
1 'polypeptide(L)' 'VVKNSKGKLGVDCVFSTEALVYPQADGSVCAMKATAEGPKRMDCASGFGAATMVTATFGFVAVSHALK' A
#
# COMPACT_ATOMS: atom_id res chain seq x y z
N VAL A 1 -3.46 -19.42 -3.62
CA VAL A 1 -2.19 -19.27 -4.36
C VAL A 1 -1.13 -20.11 -3.65
N VAL A 2 -0.57 -21.11 -4.32
CA VAL A 2 0.40 -22.04 -3.70
C VAL A 2 1.81 -21.54 -3.98
N LYS A 3 2.63 -21.41 -2.94
CA LYS A 3 4.06 -21.06 -3.08
C LYS A 3 4.82 -22.26 -3.65
N ASN A 4 5.86 -21.99 -4.44
CA ASN A 4 6.79 -23.04 -4.84
C ASN A 4 7.66 -23.50 -3.66
N SER A 5 8.48 -24.52 -3.87
CA SER A 5 9.43 -25.05 -2.86
C SER A 5 10.46 -24.03 -2.37
N LYS A 6 10.64 -22.90 -3.08
CA LYS A 6 11.50 -21.78 -2.70
C LYS A 6 10.74 -20.66 -1.97
N GLY A 7 9.48 -20.89 -1.61
CA GLY A 7 8.63 -19.92 -0.91
C GLY A 7 8.15 -18.74 -1.77
N LYS A 8 8.40 -18.75 -3.09
CA LYS A 8 7.99 -17.69 -4.02
C LYS A 8 6.63 -18.01 -4.64
N LEU A 9 5.82 -16.96 -4.85
CA LEU A 9 4.52 -17.06 -5.52
C LEU A 9 4.63 -16.97 -7.05
N GLY A 10 5.80 -16.55 -7.58
CA GLY A 10 5.97 -16.32 -9.02
C GLY A 10 5.17 -15.14 -9.56
N VAL A 11 4.82 -14.18 -8.69
CA VAL A 11 4.10 -12.95 -9.04
C VAL A 11 4.97 -11.78 -8.59
N ASP A 12 5.39 -10.97 -9.55
CA ASP A 12 6.08 -9.71 -9.27
C ASP A 12 5.09 -8.67 -8.75
N CYS A 13 5.49 -7.89 -7.75
CA CYS A 13 4.64 -6.93 -7.08
C CYS A 13 5.42 -5.65 -6.79
N VAL A 14 4.87 -4.50 -7.18
CA VAL A 14 5.37 -3.20 -6.77
C VAL A 14 4.84 -2.90 -5.37
N PHE A 15 5.74 -2.66 -4.43
CA PHE A 15 5.41 -2.35 -3.03
C PHE A 15 6.37 -1.30 -2.47
N SER A 16 5.97 -0.65 -1.38
CA SER A 16 6.84 0.23 -0.58
C SER A 16 7.16 -0.43 0.76
N THR A 17 8.40 -0.26 1.22
CA THR A 17 8.84 -0.67 2.57
C THR A 17 8.44 0.34 3.65
N GLU A 18 7.91 1.50 3.26
CA GLU A 18 7.42 2.52 4.18
C GLU A 18 6.25 1.99 5.01
N ALA A 19 6.25 2.30 6.31
CA ALA A 19 5.15 1.95 7.19
C ALA A 19 3.88 2.72 6.80
N LEU A 20 2.73 2.04 6.82
CA LEU A 20 1.44 2.66 6.56
C LEU A 20 1.16 3.80 7.57
N VAL A 21 0.60 4.88 7.06
CA VAL A 21 0.13 6.03 7.84
C VAL A 21 -1.39 5.91 8.02
N TYR A 22 -1.84 5.94 9.27
CA TYR A 22 -3.23 5.69 9.66
C TYR A 22 -3.90 6.98 10.17
N PRO A 23 -5.13 7.28 9.73
CA PRO A 23 -5.90 8.40 10.27
C PRO A 23 -6.34 8.11 11.70
N GLN A 24 -6.42 9.16 12.53
CA GLN A 24 -6.92 9.11 13.89
C GLN A 24 -8.21 9.91 14.04
N ALA A 25 -8.99 9.62 15.09
CA ALA A 25 -10.27 10.28 15.34
C ALA A 25 -10.15 11.79 15.62
N ASP A 26 -8.98 12.25 16.06
CA ASP A 26 -8.66 13.67 16.28
C ASP A 26 -8.24 14.42 15.00
N GLY A 27 -8.28 13.75 13.84
CA GLY A 27 -7.88 14.30 12.54
C GLY A 27 -6.37 14.25 12.27
N SER A 28 -5.56 13.77 13.22
CA SER A 28 -4.13 13.54 13.02
C SER A 28 -3.87 12.22 12.29
N VAL A 29 -2.59 11.90 12.06
CA VAL A 29 -2.15 10.62 11.50
C VAL A 29 -1.02 10.01 12.32
N CYS A 30 -0.89 8.68 12.28
CA CYS A 30 0.18 7.96 12.98
C CYS A 30 0.67 6.73 12.21
N ALA A 31 1.85 6.20 12.53
CA ALA A 31 2.40 4.99 11.90
C ALA A 31 1.98 3.69 12.62
N MET A 32 1.32 3.79 13.78
CA MET A 32 0.93 2.63 14.58
C MET A 32 -0.47 2.14 14.21
N LYS A 33 -0.54 0.89 13.77
CA LYS A 33 -1.80 0.22 13.43
C LYS A 33 -2.77 0.10 14.61
N ALA A 34 -2.26 0.06 15.85
CA ALA A 34 -3.05 -0.26 17.06
C ALA A 34 -4.15 0.77 17.37
N THR A 35 -3.98 2.01 16.92
CA THR A 35 -4.94 3.11 17.13
C THR A 35 -5.85 3.34 15.92
N ALA A 36 -5.68 2.55 14.85
CA ALA A 36 -6.39 2.76 13.59
C ALA A 36 -7.68 1.93 13.51
N GLU A 37 -8.80 2.58 13.76
CA GLU A 37 -10.15 2.04 13.56
C GLU A 37 -10.69 2.45 12.18
N GLY A 38 -11.42 1.55 11.50
CA GLY A 38 -12.05 1.84 10.20
C GLY A 38 -11.59 0.96 9.01
N PRO A 39 -12.19 1.16 7.83
CA PRO A 39 -11.95 0.34 6.64
C PRO A 39 -10.53 0.55 6.09
N LYS A 40 -9.78 -0.54 5.95
CA LYS A 40 -8.36 -0.56 5.51
C LYS A 40 -8.23 -0.63 3.99
N ARG A 41 -9.10 0.10 3.28
CA ARG A 41 -9.09 0.25 1.83
C ARG A 41 -8.61 1.64 1.48
N MET A 42 -8.03 1.80 0.30
CA MET A 42 -7.74 3.13 -0.24
C MET A 42 -9.07 3.71 -0.74
N ASP A 43 -9.71 4.52 0.08
CA ASP A 43 -11.02 5.13 -0.19
C ASP A 43 -11.06 6.53 0.42
N CYS A 44 -11.58 7.50 -0.34
CA CYS A 44 -11.58 8.91 0.06
C CYS A 44 -12.59 9.22 1.18
N ALA A 45 -13.65 8.41 1.33
CA ALA A 45 -14.69 8.69 2.30
C ALA A 45 -14.36 8.17 3.70
N SER A 46 -13.75 6.98 3.80
CA SER A 46 -13.54 6.33 5.11
C SER A 46 -12.23 5.54 5.22
N GLY A 47 -11.40 5.52 4.18
CA GLY A 47 -10.24 4.65 4.07
C GLY A 47 -8.88 5.33 4.33
N PHE A 48 -7.83 4.68 3.84
CA PHE A 48 -6.49 5.26 3.79
C PHE A 48 -6.45 6.45 2.84
N GLY A 49 -5.77 7.51 3.27
CA GLY A 49 -5.38 8.60 2.40
C GLY A 49 -4.44 8.14 1.28
N ALA A 50 -4.44 8.88 0.18
CA ALA A 50 -3.56 8.64 -0.96
C ALA A 50 -3.03 9.98 -1.51
N ALA A 51 -1.81 9.94 -2.03
CA ALA A 51 -1.19 11.07 -2.71
C ALA A 51 -0.75 10.65 -4.11
N THR A 52 -1.06 11.47 -5.12
CA THR A 52 -0.75 11.21 -6.53
C THR A 52 0.72 10.87 -6.75
N MET A 53 1.63 11.56 -6.05
CA MET A 53 3.07 11.31 -6.16
C MET A 53 3.44 9.85 -5.86
N VAL A 54 2.76 9.21 -4.90
CA VAL A 54 3.02 7.83 -4.53
C VAL A 54 2.29 6.87 -5.48
N THR A 55 0.98 7.06 -5.68
CA THR A 55 0.17 6.12 -6.48
C THR A 55 0.57 6.12 -7.96
N ALA A 56 0.91 7.28 -8.53
CA ALA A 56 1.41 7.37 -9.90
C ALA A 56 2.77 6.70 -10.04
N THR A 57 3.68 6.91 -9.09
CA THR A 57 5.02 6.27 -9.11
C THR A 57 4.92 4.74 -9.06
N PHE A 58 4.00 4.18 -8.27
CA PHE A 58 3.73 2.74 -8.29
C PHE A 58 3.35 2.24 -9.69
N GLY A 59 2.46 2.97 -10.38
CA GLY A 59 2.09 2.68 -11.77
C GLY A 59 3.28 2.80 -12.73
N PHE A 60 4.07 3.86 -12.63
CA PHE A 60 5.24 4.07 -13.50
C PHE A 60 6.31 3.00 -13.29
N VAL A 61 6.55 2.57 -12.06
CA VAL A 61 7.46 1.45 -11.76
C VAL A 61 6.91 0.14 -12.33
N ALA A 62 5.60 -0.12 -12.20
CA ALA A 62 4.98 -1.32 -12.76
C ALA A 62 5.13 -1.37 -14.30
N VAL A 63 4.86 -0.27 -15.00
CA VAL A 63 5.03 -0.17 -16.45
C VAL A 63 6.49 -0.33 -16.85
N SER A 64 7.41 0.33 -16.15
CA SER A 64 8.85 0.19 -16.40
C SER A 64 9.32 -1.26 -16.24
N HIS A 65 8.85 -1.99 -15.23
CA HIS A 65 9.16 -3.41 -15.04
C HIS A 65 8.60 -4.28 -16.17
N ALA A 66 7.38 -4.01 -16.63
CA ALA A 66 6.75 -4.75 -17.72
C ALA A 66 7.47 -4.56 -19.08
N LEU A 67 8.11 -3.40 -19.29
CA LEU A 67 8.83 -3.07 -20.53
C LEU A 67 10.33 -3.43 -20.50
N LYS A 68 10.85 -3.91 -19.36
CA LYS A 68 12.28 -4.19 -19.14
C LYS A 68 12.69 -5.62 -19.50
#